data_AF-A0A9J6EAT8-F1
#
_entry.id   AF-A0A9J6EAT8-F1
#
_cell.length_a   1.000
_cell.length_b   1.000
_cell.length_c   1.000
_cell.angle_alpha   90.00
_cell.angle_beta   90.00
_cell.angle_gamma   90.00
#
_symmetry.space_group_name_H-M   'P 1'
#
loop_
_entity.id
_entity.type
_entity.pdbx_description
1 polymer ?
#
loop_
_entity_poly.entity_id
_entity_poly.type
_entity_poly.pdbx_seq_one_letter_code
_entity_poly.pdbx_strand_id
1 'polypeptide(L)'
;MVSQYTFAMCSFREKTSVPTELLQLDGYTVDYTEALTELEGGRFFFNAVREGDSVAFASEDENECHLWVMAMYRATGQSHKPTPLIQPLASKNSTISRMQGDTERARKHGMDEFISADPNRFDHHGLFRMLQTLTLDYRLGDPYCSLVRSPLARCRSSMDAALFPLLLQGWFSPGQVFVLDEYAARYCVRSCFRHLCYLQDLLTRAEKGLMIDPTLIHYSFAFCSSHVHGNSRPLYLL
;
A
#
# COMPACT_ATOMS: atom_id res chain seq x y z
N MET A 1 -22.93 -1.59 31.63
CA MET A 1 -22.50 -2.80 30.89
C MET A 1 -21.12 -2.51 30.34
N VAL A 2 -20.08 -3.17 30.86
CA VAL A 2 -18.74 -3.13 30.26
C VAL A 2 -18.79 -4.07 29.06
N SER A 3 -18.59 -3.57 27.84
CA SER A 3 -18.45 -4.44 26.66
C SER A 3 -17.25 -5.36 26.87
N GLN A 4 -17.49 -6.66 26.91
CA GLN A 4 -16.41 -7.64 26.83
C GLN A 4 -15.94 -7.67 25.37
N TYR A 5 -14.67 -7.34 25.14
CA TYR A 5 -14.04 -7.47 23.83
C TYR A 5 -13.48 -8.88 23.71
N THR A 6 -13.81 -9.58 22.63
CA THR A 6 -13.27 -10.91 22.32
C THR A 6 -12.42 -10.80 21.06
N PHE A 7 -11.21 -11.37 21.11
CA PHE A 7 -10.25 -11.33 20.02
C PHE A 7 -10.03 -12.73 19.44
N ALA A 8 -9.64 -12.80 18.17
CA ALA A 8 -9.29 -14.04 17.49
C ALA A 8 -8.09 -13.83 16.57
N MET A 9 -7.26 -14.86 16.44
CA MET A 9 -6.23 -14.97 15.42
C MET A 9 -6.82 -15.64 14.19
N CYS A 10 -6.63 -15.03 13.02
CA CYS A 10 -7.20 -15.50 11.77
C CYS A 10 -6.09 -15.67 10.73
N SER A 11 -5.95 -16.88 10.18
CA SER A 11 -5.06 -17.15 9.06
C SER A 11 -5.86 -17.12 7.76
N PHE A 12 -5.41 -16.33 6.79
CA PHE A 12 -6.03 -16.21 5.47
C PHE A 12 -5.08 -16.77 4.42
N ARG A 13 -5.58 -17.65 3.55
CA ARG A 13 -4.87 -18.03 2.32
C ARG A 13 -5.15 -17.00 1.23
N GLU A 14 -4.19 -16.83 0.32
CA GLU A 14 -4.34 -15.89 -0.79
C GLU A 14 -5.63 -16.20 -1.57
N LYS A 15 -6.39 -15.13 -1.86
CA LYS A 15 -7.61 -15.13 -2.70
C LYS A 15 -8.90 -15.64 -2.04
N THR A 16 -9.00 -15.76 -0.72
CA THR A 16 -10.28 -16.05 -0.02
C THR A 16 -10.63 -15.01 1.04
N SER A 17 -11.92 -14.64 1.14
CA SER A 17 -12.44 -13.72 2.16
C SER A 17 -12.80 -14.38 3.49
N VAL A 18 -12.70 -15.72 3.56
CA VAL A 18 -13.01 -16.53 4.74
C VAL A 18 -11.70 -17.02 5.35
N PRO A 19 -11.49 -16.88 6.67
CA PRO A 19 -10.28 -17.37 7.33
C PRO A 19 -10.21 -18.90 7.21
N THR A 20 -9.02 -19.40 6.90
CA THR A 20 -8.74 -20.85 6.81
C THR A 20 -8.58 -21.46 8.19
N GLU A 21 -7.94 -20.72 9.10
CA GLU A 21 -7.82 -21.09 10.51
C GLU A 21 -8.27 -19.92 11.36
N LEU A 22 -9.05 -20.20 12.39
CA LEU A 22 -9.57 -19.22 13.34
C LEU A 22 -9.35 -19.74 14.75
N LEU A 23 -8.60 -18.98 15.54
CA LEU A 23 -8.31 -19.26 16.94
C LEU A 23 -8.85 -18.14 17.81
N GLN A 24 -9.97 -18.37 18.50
CA GLN A 24 -10.50 -17.43 19.46
C GLN A 24 -9.63 -17.42 20.72
N LEU A 25 -9.13 -16.26 21.12
CA LEU A 25 -8.20 -16.08 22.25
C LEU A 25 -8.90 -16.06 23.62
N ASP A 26 -10.19 -16.37 23.67
CA ASP A 26 -10.95 -16.41 24.91
C ASP A 26 -10.48 -17.57 25.79
N GLY A 27 -10.12 -17.25 27.04
CA GLY A 27 -9.54 -18.19 28.01
C GLY A 27 -8.10 -18.63 27.71
N TYR A 28 -7.45 -18.06 26.68
CA TYR A 28 -6.05 -18.31 26.39
C TYR A 28 -5.11 -17.47 27.26
N THR A 29 -3.90 -17.98 27.46
CA THR A 29 -2.77 -17.25 28.05
C THR A 29 -1.60 -17.35 27.10
N VAL A 30 -0.80 -16.29 26.98
CA VAL A 30 0.40 -16.25 26.14
C VAL A 30 1.65 -16.17 26.99
N ASP A 31 2.67 -16.97 26.67
CA ASP A 31 4.01 -16.84 27.24
C ASP A 31 5.11 -17.20 26.24
N TYR A 32 6.33 -16.80 26.55
CA TYR A 32 7.51 -17.19 25.79
C TYR A 32 7.81 -18.67 26.03
N THR A 33 8.24 -19.38 24.98
CA THR A 33 8.65 -20.79 25.08
C THR A 33 10.05 -20.97 24.53
N GLU A 34 10.74 -21.98 25.03
CA GLU A 34 12.04 -22.38 24.50
C GLU A 34 11.92 -22.82 23.04
N ALA A 35 13.03 -22.75 22.31
CA ALA A 35 13.05 -23.10 20.90
C ALA A 35 12.65 -24.56 20.69
N LEU A 36 11.59 -24.76 19.92
CA LEU A 36 11.11 -26.09 19.56
C LEU A 36 11.96 -26.61 18.40
N THR A 37 12.90 -27.51 18.68
CA THR A 37 13.82 -28.10 17.69
C THR A 37 13.13 -28.95 16.62
N GLU A 38 11.83 -29.22 16.76
CA GLU A 38 11.05 -30.08 15.87
C GLU A 38 10.26 -29.30 14.81
N LEU A 39 10.22 -27.97 14.87
CA LEU A 39 9.51 -27.12 13.91
C LEU A 39 10.50 -26.44 12.97
N GLU A 40 10.38 -26.71 11.66
CA GLU A 40 11.13 -26.00 10.62
C GLU A 40 10.56 -24.59 10.44
N GLY A 41 11.32 -23.57 10.84
CA GLY A 41 11.00 -22.16 10.64
C GLY A 41 10.80 -21.39 11.95
N GLY A 42 11.43 -20.20 12.03
CA GLY A 42 11.37 -19.32 13.20
C GLY A 42 12.52 -19.52 14.20
N ARG A 43 12.96 -18.41 14.82
CA ARG A 43 14.05 -18.36 15.80
C ARG A 43 13.58 -18.03 17.21
N PHE A 44 12.44 -17.37 17.33
CA PHE A 44 11.84 -16.92 18.59
C PHE A 44 10.44 -17.48 18.69
N PHE A 45 10.13 -18.13 19.81
CA PHE A 45 8.91 -18.88 19.99
C PHE A 45 8.09 -18.37 21.17
N PHE A 46 6.78 -18.46 21.03
CA PHE A 46 5.82 -18.21 22.09
C PHE A 46 4.62 -19.14 21.91
N ASN A 47 3.92 -19.43 22.99
CA ASN A 47 2.74 -20.30 22.94
C ASN A 47 1.51 -19.56 23.45
N ALA A 48 0.35 -19.95 22.92
CA ALA A 48 -0.95 -19.65 23.49
C ALA A 48 -1.49 -20.95 24.10
N VAL A 49 -1.75 -20.95 25.40
CA VAL A 49 -2.22 -22.13 26.15
C VAL A 49 -3.58 -21.87 26.77
N ARG A 50 -4.46 -22.86 26.62
CA ARG A 50 -5.77 -23.00 27.28
C ARG A 50 -5.91 -24.44 27.76
N GLU A 51 -6.79 -24.71 28.71
CA GLU A 51 -7.01 -26.08 29.21
C GLU A 51 -7.21 -27.10 28.07
N GLY A 52 -6.23 -28.00 27.89
CA GLY A 52 -6.25 -29.03 26.85
C GLY A 52 -5.89 -28.58 25.44
N ASP A 53 -5.45 -27.33 25.24
CA ASP A 53 -5.17 -26.74 23.93
C ASP A 53 -3.91 -25.85 23.99
N SER A 54 -2.94 -26.09 23.11
CA SER A 54 -1.68 -25.35 23.07
C SER A 54 -1.26 -25.11 21.64
N VAL A 55 -1.16 -23.83 21.27
CA VAL A 55 -0.76 -23.40 19.93
C VAL A 55 0.59 -22.70 20.03
N ALA A 56 1.58 -23.21 19.31
CA ALA A 56 2.90 -22.59 19.24
C ALA A 56 2.98 -21.65 18.03
N PHE A 57 3.61 -20.50 18.23
CA PHE A 57 3.92 -19.51 17.22
C PHE A 57 5.43 -19.26 17.16
N ALA A 58 5.91 -18.89 15.99
CA ALA A 58 7.33 -18.61 15.77
C ALA A 58 7.50 -17.37 14.89
N SER A 59 8.54 -16.59 15.16
CA SER A 59 9.02 -15.49 14.29
C SER A 59 10.53 -15.57 14.13
N GLU A 60 11.05 -15.02 13.03
CA GLU A 60 12.49 -14.88 12.79
C GLU A 60 13.11 -13.67 13.52
N ASP A 61 12.29 -12.73 13.99
CA ASP A 61 12.69 -11.48 14.63
C ASP A 61 12.22 -11.40 16.10
N GLU A 62 13.15 -11.06 16.99
CA GLU A 62 12.90 -10.98 18.44
C GLU A 62 11.92 -9.86 18.81
N ASN A 63 11.99 -8.73 18.12
CA ASN A 63 11.13 -7.57 18.38
C ASN A 63 9.71 -7.84 17.87
N GLU A 64 9.58 -8.50 16.72
CA GLU A 64 8.27 -8.91 16.19
C GLU A 64 7.60 -9.91 17.13
N CYS A 65 8.34 -10.95 17.57
CA CYS A 65 7.88 -11.89 18.59
C CYS A 65 7.42 -11.16 19.86
N HIS A 66 8.23 -10.22 20.37
CA HIS A 66 7.85 -9.42 21.53
C HIS A 66 6.57 -8.60 21.31
N LEU A 67 6.40 -7.98 20.15
CA LEU A 67 5.21 -7.20 19.81
C LEU A 67 3.95 -8.08 19.80
N TRP A 68 4.04 -9.27 19.19
CA TRP A 68 2.94 -10.24 19.16
C TRP A 68 2.55 -10.73 20.55
N VAL A 69 3.53 -11.10 21.39
CA VAL A 69 3.27 -11.50 22.79
C VAL A 69 2.59 -10.39 23.57
N MET A 70 3.03 -9.13 23.42
CA MET A 70 2.40 -8.00 24.10
C MET A 70 1.00 -7.69 23.57
N ALA A 71 0.75 -7.89 22.28
CA ALA A 71 -0.58 -7.74 21.69
C ALA A 71 -1.54 -8.82 22.21
N MET A 72 -1.10 -10.09 22.22
CA MET A 72 -1.89 -11.21 22.72
C MET A 72 -2.11 -11.14 24.23
N TYR A 73 -1.14 -10.68 25.01
CA TYR A 73 -1.31 -10.43 26.45
C TYR A 73 -2.47 -9.46 26.74
N ARG A 74 -2.56 -8.38 25.95
CA ARG A 74 -3.67 -7.41 26.07
C ARG A 74 -5.00 -7.98 25.60
N ALA A 75 -4.98 -8.78 24.53
CA ALA A 75 -6.16 -9.38 23.95
C ALA A 75 -6.78 -10.48 24.82
N THR A 76 -5.94 -11.28 25.49
CA THR A 76 -6.36 -12.35 26.40
C THR A 76 -6.81 -11.82 27.76
N GLY A 77 -6.28 -10.67 28.20
CA GLY A 77 -6.56 -10.11 29.51
C GLY A 77 -6.03 -10.98 30.66
N GLN A 78 -5.07 -11.87 30.39
CA GLN A 78 -4.46 -12.71 31.40
C GLN A 78 -3.88 -11.87 32.56
N SER A 79 -3.98 -12.38 33.78
CA SER A 79 -3.54 -11.66 34.98
C SER A 79 -2.02 -11.62 35.14
N HIS A 80 -1.33 -12.70 34.75
CA HIS A 80 0.11 -12.81 34.86
C HIS A 80 0.79 -12.25 33.60
N LYS A 81 1.86 -11.49 33.78
CA LYS A 81 2.63 -10.93 32.68
C LYS A 81 3.52 -12.01 32.04
N PRO A 82 3.61 -12.09 30.70
CA PRO A 82 4.55 -12.98 30.01
C PRO A 82 5.98 -12.72 30.47
N THR A 83 6.75 -13.78 30.72
CA THR A 83 8.10 -13.68 31.26
C THR A 83 9.11 -13.98 30.15
N PRO A 84 9.90 -12.98 29.71
CA PRO A 84 10.95 -13.22 28.72
C PRO A 84 11.92 -14.27 29.24
N LEU A 85 12.31 -15.21 28.39
CA LEU A 85 13.39 -16.16 28.70
C LEU A 85 14.66 -15.34 29.02
N ILE A 86 15.23 -15.57 30.20
CA ILE A 86 16.42 -14.86 30.65
C ILE A 86 17.59 -15.32 29.78
N GLN A 87 17.93 -14.53 28.76
CA GLN A 87 19.21 -14.67 28.07
C GLN A 87 20.34 -14.33 29.06
N PRO A 88 21.44 -15.10 29.10
CA PRO A 88 22.61 -14.75 29.91
C PRO A 88 23.07 -13.34 29.56
N LEU A 89 23.44 -12.57 30.59
CA LEU A 89 23.87 -11.17 30.56
C LEU A 89 24.96 -10.88 29.50
N ALA A 90 24.57 -10.70 28.25
CA ALA A 90 25.46 -10.27 27.17
C ALA A 90 24.67 -9.65 26.00
N SER A 91 23.65 -8.80 26.25
CA SER A 91 23.07 -8.01 25.15
C SER A 91 22.21 -6.80 25.52
N LYS A 92 22.34 -6.22 26.73
CA LYS A 92 21.67 -4.92 27.00
C LYS A 92 22.26 -3.72 26.22
N ASN A 93 23.33 -3.94 25.46
CA ASN A 93 23.87 -2.97 24.50
C ASN A 93 23.54 -3.31 23.03
N SER A 94 22.87 -4.44 22.75
CA SER A 94 22.77 -4.93 21.37
C SER A 94 21.81 -4.12 20.51
N THR A 95 20.75 -3.52 21.04
CA THR A 95 19.83 -2.74 20.21
C THR A 95 20.49 -1.45 19.74
N ILE A 96 21.22 -0.74 20.61
CA ILE A 96 21.98 0.46 20.23
C ILE A 96 23.19 0.09 19.36
N SER A 97 23.95 -0.97 19.70
CA SER A 97 25.12 -1.37 18.89
C SER A 97 24.77 -2.04 17.57
N ARG A 98 23.62 -2.73 17.44
CA ARG A 98 23.10 -3.27 16.17
C ARG A 98 22.51 -2.15 15.32
N MET A 99 21.69 -1.26 15.89
CA MET A 99 21.20 -0.06 15.18
C MET A 99 22.35 0.84 14.72
N GLN A 100 23.36 1.05 15.57
CA GLN A 100 24.56 1.81 15.22
C GLN A 100 25.40 1.06 14.19
N GLY A 101 25.49 -0.27 14.29
CA GLY A 101 26.15 -1.13 13.29
C GLY A 101 25.45 -1.13 11.93
N ASP A 102 24.12 -1.13 11.89
CA ASP A 102 23.30 -1.07 10.69
C ASP A 102 23.28 0.34 10.10
N THR A 103 23.28 1.37 10.96
CA THR A 103 23.46 2.77 10.54
C THR A 103 24.85 2.96 9.94
N GLU A 104 25.91 2.46 10.59
CA GLU A 104 27.29 2.50 10.09
C GLU A 104 27.47 1.66 8.82
N ARG A 105 26.75 0.53 8.71
CA ARG A 105 26.73 -0.30 7.51
C ARG A 105 26.02 0.45 6.38
N ALA A 106 24.82 0.99 6.60
CA ALA A 106 24.11 1.84 5.64
C ALA A 106 25.00 3.01 5.18
N ARG A 107 25.69 3.66 6.12
CA ARG A 107 26.70 4.71 5.89
C ARG A 107 27.78 4.27 4.92
N LYS A 108 28.41 3.12 5.20
CA LYS A 108 29.46 2.52 4.36
C LYS A 108 28.98 2.09 2.99
N HIS A 109 27.67 1.85 2.82
CA HIS A 109 27.05 1.52 1.54
C HIS A 109 26.50 2.76 0.80
N GLY A 110 26.88 3.98 1.23
CA GLY A 110 26.53 5.22 0.54
C GLY A 110 25.14 5.77 0.88
N MET A 111 24.46 5.25 1.91
CA MET A 111 23.13 5.77 2.31
C MET A 111 23.16 7.23 2.75
N ASP A 112 24.29 7.71 3.29
CA ASP A 112 24.50 9.12 3.64
C ASP A 112 24.33 10.05 2.44
N GLU A 113 24.78 9.63 1.25
CA GLU A 113 24.68 10.42 0.03
C GLU A 113 23.22 10.53 -0.43
N PHE A 114 22.44 9.45 -0.29
CA PHE A 114 21.01 9.45 -0.65
C PHE A 114 20.16 10.29 0.30
N ILE A 115 20.41 10.23 1.61
CA ILE A 115 19.62 10.99 2.59
C ILE A 115 20.03 12.47 2.67
N SER A 116 21.24 12.81 2.21
CA SER A 116 21.72 14.20 2.14
C SER A 116 21.53 14.84 0.76
N ALA A 117 21.03 14.08 -0.23
CA ALA A 117 20.73 14.60 -1.54
C ALA A 117 19.71 15.73 -1.44
N ASP A 118 20.02 16.89 -2.04
CA ASP A 118 19.09 18.00 -2.15
C ASP A 118 17.96 17.61 -3.11
N PRO A 119 16.71 17.49 -2.64
CA PRO A 119 15.58 17.08 -3.48
C PRO A 119 15.42 17.97 -4.71
N ASN A 120 15.79 19.24 -4.64
CA ASN A 120 15.60 20.20 -5.74
C ASN A 120 16.57 20.01 -6.91
N ARG A 121 17.61 19.17 -6.75
CA ARG A 121 18.61 18.93 -7.80
C ARG A 121 18.23 17.82 -8.77
N PHE A 122 17.12 17.13 -8.51
CA PHE A 122 16.64 16.05 -9.38
C PHE A 122 15.82 16.59 -10.56
N ASP A 123 15.81 15.84 -11.67
CA ASP A 123 14.91 16.12 -12.78
C ASP A 123 13.47 15.74 -12.39
N HIS A 124 12.77 16.67 -11.74
CA HIS A 124 11.39 16.45 -11.31
C HIS A 124 10.41 16.30 -12.46
N HIS A 125 10.72 16.82 -13.66
CA HIS A 125 9.89 16.59 -14.84
C HIS A 125 9.97 15.14 -15.29
N GLY A 126 11.18 14.58 -15.37
CA GLY A 126 11.42 13.18 -15.68
C GLY A 126 10.84 12.23 -14.62
N LEU A 127 11.07 12.51 -13.33
CA LEU A 127 10.52 11.74 -12.23
C LEU A 127 8.99 11.79 -12.19
N PHE A 128 8.39 12.95 -12.43
CA PHE A 128 6.93 13.08 -12.51
C PHE A 128 6.37 12.26 -13.67
N ARG A 129 6.99 12.32 -14.86
CA ARG A 129 6.58 11.50 -16.00
C ARG A 129 6.60 10.03 -15.63
N MET A 130 7.69 9.54 -15.05
CA MET A 130 7.80 8.15 -14.60
C MET A 130 6.70 7.78 -13.60
N LEU A 131 6.48 8.61 -12.57
CA LEU A 131 5.42 8.41 -11.59
C LEU A 131 4.04 8.32 -12.25
N GLN A 132 3.73 9.24 -13.17
CA GLN A 132 2.47 9.28 -13.90
C GLN A 132 2.27 8.03 -14.78
N THR A 133 3.30 7.63 -15.53
CA THR A 133 3.29 6.43 -16.39
C THR A 133 3.02 5.18 -15.55
N LEU A 134 3.74 4.99 -14.44
CA LEU A 134 3.55 3.84 -13.55
C LEU A 134 2.18 3.84 -12.88
N THR A 135 1.68 5.02 -12.50
CA THR A 135 0.33 5.17 -11.94
C THR A 135 -0.72 4.76 -12.96
N LEU A 136 -0.53 5.09 -14.24
CA LEU A 136 -1.43 4.70 -15.33
C LEU A 136 -1.36 3.20 -15.61
N ASP A 137 -0.17 2.59 -15.60
CA ASP A 137 -0.02 1.14 -15.77
C ASP A 137 -0.72 0.37 -14.65
N TYR A 138 -0.53 0.80 -13.40
CA TYR A 138 -1.27 0.24 -12.27
C TYR A 138 -2.78 0.39 -12.47
N ARG A 139 -3.24 1.58 -12.86
CA ARG A 139 -4.67 1.87 -13.06
C ARG A 139 -5.30 1.02 -14.16
N LEU A 140 -4.57 0.77 -15.25
CA LEU A 140 -5.05 -0.04 -16.37
C LEU A 140 -4.96 -1.55 -16.09
N GLY A 141 -4.11 -1.96 -15.16
CA GLY A 141 -3.99 -3.34 -14.71
C GLY A 141 -4.94 -3.72 -13.56
N ASP A 142 -5.61 -2.76 -12.93
CA ASP A 142 -6.49 -3.03 -11.78
C ASP A 142 -7.92 -3.43 -12.24
N PRO A 143 -8.37 -4.67 -11.93
CA PRO A 143 -9.66 -5.20 -12.37
C PRO A 143 -10.88 -4.51 -11.75
N TYR A 144 -10.72 -3.71 -10.68
CA TYR A 144 -11.81 -3.03 -9.98
C TYR A 144 -12.01 -1.57 -10.43
N CYS A 145 -11.17 -1.07 -11.34
CA CYS A 145 -11.15 0.34 -11.75
C CYS A 145 -12.37 0.82 -12.54
N SER A 146 -13.19 -0.09 -13.06
CA SER A 146 -14.39 0.18 -13.85
C SER A 146 -15.64 0.55 -13.02
N LEU A 147 -15.52 0.67 -11.69
CA LEU A 147 -16.67 0.84 -10.77
C LEU A 147 -16.93 2.27 -10.26
N VAL A 148 -16.34 3.32 -10.85
CA VAL A 148 -16.72 4.71 -10.46
C VAL A 148 -18.02 5.11 -11.16
N ARG A 149 -19.14 4.70 -10.56
CA ARG A 149 -20.49 5.14 -10.91
C ARG A 149 -20.63 6.65 -10.66
N SER A 150 -20.63 7.47 -11.72
CA SER A 150 -21.16 8.82 -11.62
C SER A 150 -22.69 8.76 -11.49
N PRO A 151 -23.36 9.56 -10.63
CA PRO A 151 -24.82 9.54 -10.48
C PRO A 151 -25.61 10.20 -11.62
N LEU A 152 -24.95 10.63 -12.71
CA LEU A 152 -25.55 11.50 -13.73
C LEU A 152 -25.43 10.92 -15.15
N ALA A 153 -26.03 9.76 -15.40
CA ALA A 153 -26.36 9.36 -16.76
C ALA A 153 -27.52 8.35 -16.72
N ARG A 154 -28.74 8.88 -16.86
CA ARG A 154 -29.95 8.08 -17.06
C ARG A 154 -29.97 7.62 -18.52
N CYS A 155 -29.19 6.58 -18.86
CA CYS A 155 -29.32 5.92 -20.17
C CYS A 155 -30.62 5.11 -20.23
N ARG A 156 -31.36 5.30 -21.34
CA ARG A 156 -32.76 4.90 -21.53
C ARG A 156 -32.91 3.70 -22.47
N SER A 157 -31.88 2.85 -22.61
CA SER A 157 -31.87 1.72 -23.54
C SER A 157 -31.18 0.49 -22.94
N SER A 158 -31.86 -0.65 -23.03
CA SER A 158 -31.49 -1.94 -22.40
C SER A 158 -30.30 -2.65 -23.06
N MET A 159 -29.58 -2.04 -24.01
CA MET A 159 -28.47 -2.67 -24.74
C MET A 159 -27.07 -2.12 -24.40
N ASP A 160 -26.95 -1.05 -23.59
CA ASP A 160 -25.66 -0.37 -23.34
C ASP A 160 -24.99 -0.73 -21.99
N ALA A 161 -25.52 -1.70 -21.24
CA ALA A 161 -25.00 -2.04 -19.91
C ALA A 161 -23.58 -2.67 -19.95
N ALA A 162 -23.18 -3.26 -21.08
CA ALA A 162 -21.84 -3.85 -21.25
C ALA A 162 -20.75 -2.83 -21.66
N LEU A 163 -21.14 -1.65 -22.17
CA LEU A 163 -20.22 -0.59 -22.58
C LEU A 163 -19.98 0.45 -21.49
N PHE A 164 -20.87 0.54 -20.50
CA PHE A 164 -20.78 1.49 -19.40
C PHE A 164 -19.51 1.36 -18.53
N PRO A 165 -19.03 0.16 -18.18
CA PRO A 165 -17.78 -0.01 -17.44
C PRO A 165 -16.52 0.28 -18.27
N LEU A 166 -16.65 0.36 -19.61
CA LEU A 166 -15.53 0.59 -20.55
C LEU A 166 -15.24 2.09 -20.76
N LEU A 167 -16.13 2.99 -20.33
CA LEU A 167 -15.99 4.44 -20.52
C LEU A 167 -15.11 5.14 -19.48
N LEU A 168 -14.49 4.40 -18.55
CA LEU A 168 -13.64 4.98 -17.49
C LEU A 168 -12.19 4.51 -17.55
N GLN A 169 -11.83 3.74 -18.58
CA GLN A 169 -10.49 3.15 -18.67
C GLN A 169 -9.45 4.24 -18.96
N GLY A 170 -8.53 4.41 -18.02
CA GLY A 170 -7.49 5.42 -18.04
C GLY A 170 -7.64 6.52 -16.99
N TRP A 171 -8.84 6.81 -16.48
CA TRP A 171 -9.02 7.86 -15.46
C TRP A 171 -8.33 7.48 -14.15
N PHE A 172 -7.47 8.36 -13.63
CA PHE A 172 -6.89 8.22 -12.30
C PHE A 172 -7.98 8.29 -11.22
N SER A 173 -7.78 7.55 -10.12
CA SER A 173 -8.62 7.67 -8.93
C SER A 173 -8.40 9.02 -8.23
N PRO A 174 -9.35 9.51 -7.40
CA PRO A 174 -9.16 10.74 -6.63
C PRO A 174 -7.87 10.74 -5.80
N GLY A 175 -7.49 9.60 -5.22
CA GLY A 175 -6.24 9.47 -4.46
C GLY A 175 -4.99 9.55 -5.34
N GLN A 176 -5.02 8.97 -6.54
CA GLN A 176 -3.92 9.09 -7.50
C GLN A 176 -3.77 10.53 -8.01
N VAL A 177 -4.89 11.19 -8.35
CA VAL A 177 -4.90 12.60 -8.75
C VAL A 177 -4.30 13.47 -7.65
N PHE A 178 -4.72 13.26 -6.39
CA PHE A 178 -4.18 13.98 -5.24
C PHE A 178 -2.66 13.85 -5.11
N VAL A 179 -2.11 12.64 -5.21
CA VAL A 179 -0.66 12.41 -5.12
C VAL A 179 0.09 13.10 -6.27
N LEU A 180 -0.43 13.01 -7.49
CA LEU A 180 0.18 13.65 -8.66
C LEU A 180 0.11 15.19 -8.56
N ASP A 181 -1.01 15.73 -8.10
CA ASP A 181 -1.17 17.17 -7.88
C ASP A 181 -0.23 17.68 -6.79
N GLU A 182 -0.11 16.96 -5.68
CA GLU A 182 0.76 17.32 -4.57
C GLU A 182 2.24 17.32 -4.99
N TYR A 183 2.68 16.29 -5.75
CA TYR A 183 4.03 16.27 -6.30
C TYR A 183 4.26 17.47 -7.23
N ALA A 184 3.31 17.73 -8.12
CA ALA A 184 3.41 18.82 -9.08
C ALA A 184 3.47 20.20 -8.40
N ALA A 185 2.70 20.39 -7.33
CA ALA A 185 2.71 21.61 -6.54
C ALA A 185 4.05 21.83 -5.81
N ARG A 186 4.62 20.78 -5.22
CA ARG A 186 5.89 20.85 -4.48
C ARG A 186 7.10 21.12 -5.37
N TYR A 187 7.13 20.50 -6.54
CA TYR A 187 8.29 20.53 -7.43
C TYR A 187 8.05 21.32 -8.73
N CYS A 188 7.04 22.20 -8.74
CA CYS A 188 6.74 23.13 -9.83
C CYS A 188 6.52 22.47 -11.20
N VAL A 189 5.99 21.24 -11.24
CA VAL A 189 5.69 20.55 -12.50
C VAL A 189 4.43 21.16 -13.12
N ARG A 190 4.60 21.89 -14.22
CA ARG A 190 3.51 22.60 -14.91
C ARG A 190 2.43 21.64 -15.44
N SER A 191 1.16 22.02 -15.26
CA SER A 191 -0.01 21.27 -15.73
C SER A 191 0.04 20.88 -17.20
N CYS A 192 0.47 21.78 -18.09
CA CYS A 192 0.60 21.49 -19.52
C CYS A 192 1.59 20.34 -19.80
N PHE A 193 2.73 20.31 -19.10
CA PHE A 193 3.68 19.20 -19.19
C PHE A 193 3.05 17.87 -18.73
N ARG A 194 2.26 17.90 -17.65
CA ARG A 194 1.54 16.73 -17.13
C ARG A 194 0.56 16.17 -18.15
N HIS A 195 -0.21 17.03 -18.81
CA HIS A 195 -1.15 16.61 -19.85
C HIS A 195 -0.48 16.14 -21.14
N LEU A 196 0.67 16.71 -21.52
CA LEU A 196 1.45 16.23 -22.68
C LEU A 196 1.99 14.82 -22.45
N CYS A 197 2.63 14.58 -21.30
CA CYS A 197 3.13 13.25 -20.94
C CYS A 197 1.99 12.23 -20.88
N TYR A 198 0.88 12.61 -20.26
CA TYR A 198 -0.30 11.77 -20.16
C TYR A 198 -0.91 11.44 -21.52
N LEU A 199 -1.02 12.44 -22.41
CA LEU A 199 -1.55 12.24 -23.76
C LEU A 199 -0.67 11.26 -24.55
N GLN A 200 0.65 11.42 -24.50
CA GLN A 200 1.59 10.48 -25.12
C GLN A 200 1.37 9.06 -24.58
N ASP A 201 1.26 8.93 -23.26
CA ASP A 201 1.04 7.68 -22.56
C ASP A 201 -0.28 6.99 -22.96
N LEU A 202 -1.37 7.75 -23.04
CA LEU A 202 -2.68 7.25 -23.46
C LEU A 202 -2.67 6.80 -24.91
N LEU A 203 -2.08 7.59 -25.82
CA LEU A 203 -1.99 7.27 -27.25
C LEU A 203 -1.16 6.01 -27.49
N THR A 204 0.01 5.89 -26.86
CA THR A 204 0.87 4.68 -26.97
C THR A 204 0.15 3.42 -26.50
N ARG A 205 -0.72 3.52 -25.50
CA ARG A 205 -1.49 2.39 -24.99
C ARG A 205 -2.69 2.06 -25.88
N ALA A 206 -3.36 3.07 -26.42
CA ALA A 206 -4.40 2.90 -27.42
C ALA A 206 -3.86 2.21 -28.69
N GLU A 207 -2.67 2.59 -29.17
CA GLU A 207 -1.99 1.93 -30.31
C GLU A 207 -1.68 0.46 -30.05
N LYS A 208 -1.44 0.08 -28.78
CA LYS A 208 -1.23 -1.30 -28.34
C LYS A 208 -2.54 -2.09 -28.16
N GLY A 209 -3.68 -1.50 -28.49
CA GLY A 209 -4.99 -2.16 -28.38
C GLY A 209 -5.61 -2.13 -26.98
N LEU A 210 -5.07 -1.36 -26.05
CA LEU A 210 -5.74 -1.10 -24.78
C LEU A 210 -6.92 -0.16 -25.03
N MET A 211 -8.09 -0.52 -24.50
CA MET A 211 -9.26 0.34 -24.55
C MET A 211 -9.00 1.55 -23.64
N ILE A 212 -8.86 2.73 -24.23
CA ILE A 212 -8.70 3.99 -23.51
C ILE A 212 -9.93 4.84 -23.78
N ASP A 213 -10.46 5.49 -22.74
CA ASP A 213 -11.58 6.41 -22.90
C ASP A 213 -11.17 7.59 -23.83
N PRO A 214 -11.81 7.75 -25.01
CA PRO A 214 -11.48 8.84 -25.93
C PRO A 214 -11.76 10.22 -25.32
N THR A 215 -12.71 10.36 -24.40
CA THR A 215 -12.98 11.64 -23.72
C THR A 215 -11.76 12.12 -22.93
N LEU A 216 -10.99 11.21 -22.34
CA LEU A 216 -9.78 11.52 -21.60
C LEU A 216 -8.64 12.05 -22.49
N ILE A 217 -8.51 11.48 -23.70
CA ILE A 217 -7.58 11.95 -24.74
C ILE A 217 -7.98 13.37 -25.18
N HIS A 218 -9.26 13.58 -25.49
CA HIS A 218 -9.77 14.88 -25.89
C HIS A 218 -9.60 15.94 -24.80
N TYR A 219 -9.87 15.61 -23.54
CA TYR A 219 -9.68 16.52 -22.41
C TYR A 219 -8.22 16.97 -22.29
N SER A 220 -7.28 16.03 -22.32
CA SER A 220 -5.84 16.34 -22.22
C SER A 220 -5.34 17.12 -23.43
N PHE A 221 -5.81 16.79 -24.64
CA PHE A 221 -5.50 17.54 -25.85
C PHE A 221 -6.04 18.97 -25.79
N ALA A 222 -7.30 19.16 -25.41
CA ALA A 222 -7.92 20.48 -25.29
C ALA A 222 -7.19 21.36 -24.27
N PHE A 223 -6.79 20.78 -23.13
CA PHE A 223 -5.98 21.45 -22.13
C PHE A 223 -4.66 21.96 -22.72
N CYS A 224 -3.89 21.08 -23.36
CA CYS A 224 -2.62 21.45 -24.00
C CYS A 224 -2.80 22.48 -25.12
N SER A 225 -3.84 22.33 -25.94
CA SER A 225 -4.14 23.24 -27.04
C SER A 225 -4.47 24.65 -26.54
N SER A 226 -5.26 24.76 -25.46
CA SER A 226 -5.60 26.05 -24.84
C SER A 226 -4.36 26.78 -24.28
N HIS A 227 -3.37 26.03 -23.80
CA HIS A 227 -2.12 26.59 -23.29
C HIS A 227 -1.24 27.18 -24.41
N VAL A 228 -1.27 26.59 -25.62
CA VAL A 228 -0.47 27.07 -26.76
C VAL A 228 -1.15 28.22 -27.49
N HIS A 229 -2.45 28.11 -27.74
CA HIS A 229 -3.19 29.05 -28.58
C HIS A 229 -3.86 30.19 -27.79
N GLY A 230 -3.80 30.15 -26.45
CA GLY A 230 -4.57 31.04 -25.57
C GLY A 230 -6.07 30.69 -25.57
N ASN A 231 -6.82 31.19 -24.57
CA ASN A 231 -8.27 30.99 -24.43
C ASN A 231 -9.09 31.80 -25.45
N SER A 232 -8.72 31.75 -26.72
CA SER A 232 -9.38 32.47 -27.81
C SER A 232 -10.27 31.55 -28.62
N ARG A 233 -11.19 30.80 -27.98
CA ARG A 233 -12.46 30.39 -28.61
C ARG A 233 -13.59 30.31 -27.56
N PRO A 234 -14.76 30.89 -27.85
CA PRO A 234 -15.92 30.83 -26.96
C PRO A 234 -16.40 29.39 -26.88
N LEU A 235 -16.73 28.96 -25.65
CA LEU A 235 -17.54 27.79 -25.35
C LEU A 235 -18.85 27.84 -26.14
N TYR A 236 -18.88 27.22 -27.32
CA TYR A 236 -20.11 26.76 -27.95
C TYR A 236 -19.88 25.39 -28.57
N LEU A 237 -20.36 24.38 -27.83
CA LEU A 237 -21.17 23.24 -28.30
C LEU A 237 -20.74 22.56 -29.61
N LEU A 238 -20.23 21.33 -29.52
CA LEU A 238 -21.02 20.09 -29.64
C LEU A 238 -20.14 18.89 -29.26
#